data_AF-A0A7V7D201-F1
#
_entry.id   AF-A0A7V7D201-F1
#
_cell.length_a   1.000
_cell.length_b   1.000
_cell.length_c   1.000
_cell.angle_alpha   90.00
_cell.angle_beta   90.00
_cell.angle_gamma   90.00
#
_symmetry.space_group_name_H-M   'P 1'
#
loop_
_entity.id
_entity.type
_entity.pdbx_description
1 polymer ?
#
loop_
_entity_poly.entity_id
_entity_poly.type
_entity_poly.pdbx_seq_one_letter_code
_entity_poly.pdbx_strand_id
1 'polypeptide(L)'
;MTIFSQEQEPVVVPIDGTLDLHTFSPKDVPSLVDEYIRAAMEEGIYDITIVHGKGKGVLRRMVHSRLEKNSHVVDFGLDTGPSGWGATTVRLKKP
;
A
#
# COMPACT_ATOMS: atom_id res chain seq x y z
N MET A 1 11.96 -36.43 22.86
CA MET A 1 12.61 -35.12 22.64
C MET A 1 11.72 -34.36 21.67
N THR A 2 10.78 -33.60 22.21
CA THR A 2 9.75 -32.90 21.42
C THR A 2 10.32 -31.58 20.94
N ILE A 3 10.50 -31.42 19.64
CA ILE A 3 10.81 -30.14 19.02
C ILE A 3 9.46 -29.43 18.86
N PHE A 4 9.19 -28.43 19.69
CA PHE A 4 8.09 -27.50 19.46
C PHE A 4 8.55 -26.48 18.42
N SER A 5 7.96 -26.54 17.22
CA SER A 5 8.05 -25.44 16.26
C SER A 5 7.30 -24.25 16.84
N GLN A 6 8.01 -23.14 17.06
CA GLN A 6 7.35 -21.90 17.43
C GLN A 6 6.64 -21.36 16.19
N GLU A 7 5.31 -21.42 16.18
CA GLU A 7 4.51 -20.70 15.21
C GLU A 7 4.77 -19.21 15.45
N GLN A 8 5.44 -18.54 14.52
CA GLN A 8 5.64 -17.10 14.59
C GLN A 8 4.27 -16.43 14.47
N GLU A 9 3.78 -15.90 15.59
CA GLU A 9 2.59 -15.05 15.59
C GLU A 9 2.82 -13.85 14.66
N PRO A 10 1.81 -13.44 13.87
CA PRO A 10 1.93 -12.33 12.96
C PRO A 10 2.22 -11.04 13.75
N VAL A 11 3.30 -10.35 13.39
CA VAL A 11 3.60 -9.03 13.95
C VAL A 11 2.57 -8.05 13.40
N VAL A 12 1.72 -7.51 14.27
CA VAL A 12 0.80 -6.43 13.91
C VAL A 12 1.61 -5.15 13.73
N VAL A 13 1.74 -4.71 12.49
CA VAL A 13 2.35 -3.43 12.15
C VAL A 13 1.23 -2.37 12.15
N PRO A 14 1.38 -1.27 12.90
CA PRO A 14 0.39 -0.20 12.88
C PRO A 14 0.24 0.37 11.46
N ILE A 15 -1.01 0.58 11.02
CA ILE A 15 -1.29 1.28 9.79
C ILE A 15 -1.26 2.78 10.09
N ASP A 16 -0.29 3.49 9.53
CA ASP A 16 -0.07 4.93 9.75
C ASP A 16 -0.49 5.78 8.53
N GLY A 17 -1.06 5.14 7.52
CA GLY A 17 -1.42 5.75 6.25
C GLY A 17 -0.31 5.74 5.19
N THR A 18 0.87 5.18 5.46
CA THR A 18 1.90 4.95 4.45
C THR A 18 2.17 3.46 4.17
N LEU A 19 2.14 3.08 2.89
CA LEU A 19 2.61 1.78 2.39
C LEU A 19 3.92 1.97 1.62
N ASP A 20 5.03 1.44 2.12
CA ASP A 20 6.32 1.42 1.41
C ASP A 20 6.52 0.10 0.65
N LEU A 21 6.71 0.18 -0.67
CA LEU A 21 6.86 -0.95 -1.57
C LEU A 21 8.31 -1.28 -1.95
N HIS A 22 9.33 -0.57 -1.43
CA HIS A 22 10.73 -0.73 -1.86
C HIS A 22 11.29 -2.13 -1.63
N THR A 23 10.84 -2.83 -0.59
CA THR A 23 11.34 -4.17 -0.22
C THR A 23 10.47 -5.30 -0.77
N PHE A 24 9.40 -4.99 -1.48
CA PHE A 24 8.44 -5.99 -1.95
C PHE A 24 8.70 -6.42 -3.40
N SER A 25 8.37 -7.67 -3.70
CA SER A 25 8.45 -8.16 -5.07
C SER A 25 7.35 -7.53 -5.92
N PRO A 26 7.63 -7.12 -7.18
CA PRO A 26 6.61 -6.55 -8.06
C PRO A 26 5.34 -7.41 -8.24
N LYS A 27 5.46 -8.74 -8.11
CA LYS A 27 4.34 -9.68 -8.22
C LYS A 27 3.34 -9.57 -7.06
N ASP A 28 3.81 -9.13 -5.88
CA ASP A 28 3.00 -9.06 -4.65
C ASP A 28 2.31 -7.69 -4.51
N VAL A 29 2.74 -6.69 -5.28
CA VAL A 29 2.24 -5.32 -5.22
C VAL A 29 0.72 -5.23 -5.37
N PRO A 30 0.06 -5.89 -6.35
CA PRO A 30 -1.39 -5.74 -6.52
C PRO A 30 -2.17 -6.16 -5.27
N SER A 31 -1.82 -7.31 -4.69
CA SER A 31 -2.47 -7.81 -3.48
C SER A 31 -2.14 -6.97 -2.24
N LEU A 32 -0.90 -6.49 -2.12
CA LEU A 32 -0.51 -5.62 -1.01
C LEU A 32 -1.26 -4.29 -1.02
N VAL A 33 -1.45 -3.70 -2.20
CA VAL A 33 -2.20 -2.45 -2.34
C VAL A 33 -3.66 -2.63 -1.89
N ASP A 34 -4.31 -3.72 -2.31
CA ASP A 34 -5.70 -3.98 -1.90
C ASP A 34 -5.83 -4.21 -0.41
N GLU A 35 -4.94 -5.03 0.14
CA GLU A 35 -4.97 -5.38 1.55
C GLU A 35 -4.68 -4.17 2.43
N TYR A 36 -3.75 -3.31 2.01
CA TYR A 36 -3.46 -2.08 2.72
C TYR A 36 -4.61 -1.08 2.66
N ILE A 37 -5.32 -0.97 1.54
CA ILE A 37 -6.54 -0.13 1.44
C ILE A 37 -7.58 -0.61 2.45
N ARG A 38 -7.82 -1.93 2.52
CA ARG A 38 -8.75 -2.52 3.49
C ARG A 38 -8.33 -2.20 4.93
N ALA A 39 -7.08 -2.47 5.26
CA ALA A 39 -6.54 -2.23 6.60
C ALA A 39 -6.59 -0.74 6.99
N ALA A 40 -6.26 0.17 6.09
CA ALA A 40 -6.37 1.61 6.32
C ALA A 40 -7.81 2.05 6.60
N MET A 41 -8.78 1.53 5.83
CA MET A 41 -10.19 1.84 6.06
C MET A 41 -10.70 1.32 7.41
N GLU A 42 -10.25 0.13 7.84
CA GLU A 42 -10.57 -0.46 9.14
C GLU A 42 -10.04 0.38 10.31
N GLU A 43 -8.88 1.02 10.11
CA GLU A 43 -8.27 1.96 11.05
C GLU A 43 -8.82 3.40 10.91
N GLY A 44 -9.80 3.64 10.04
CA GLY A 44 -10.37 4.98 9.81
C GLY A 44 -9.43 5.96 9.10
N ILE A 45 -8.42 5.45 8.39
CA ILE A 45 -7.45 6.23 7.62
C ILE A 45 -7.89 6.23 6.16
N TYR A 46 -8.32 7.40 5.67
CA TYR A 46 -8.90 7.55 4.33
C TYR A 46 -8.02 8.33 3.35
N ASP A 47 -6.95 8.95 3.84
CA ASP A 47 -5.93 9.59 3.02
C ASP A 47 -4.63 8.82 3.25
N ILE A 48 -4.18 8.09 2.23
CA ILE A 48 -3.00 7.22 2.31
C ILE A 48 -1.95 7.61 1.27
N THR A 49 -0.71 7.20 1.49
CA THR A 49 0.42 7.37 0.58
C THR A 49 1.05 6.01 0.28
N ILE A 50 1.20 5.70 -1.01
CA ILE A 50 1.88 4.49 -1.46
C ILE A 50 3.24 4.89 -2.04
N VAL A 51 4.31 4.59 -1.32
CA VAL A 51 5.69 4.88 -1.72
C VAL A 51 6.21 3.70 -2.54
N HIS A 52 6.52 3.95 -3.81
CA HIS A 52 6.97 2.91 -4.74
C HIS A 52 8.33 3.22 -5.38
N GLY A 53 8.96 4.31 -4.94
CA GLY A 53 10.21 4.80 -5.47
C GLY A 53 10.10 5.34 -6.90
N LYS A 54 11.18 5.95 -7.35
CA LYS A 54 11.30 6.53 -8.69
C LYS A 54 11.63 5.41 -9.69
N GLY A 55 12.81 4.80 -9.63
CA GLY A 55 13.14 3.62 -10.45
C GLY A 55 12.81 3.77 -11.95
N LYS A 56 12.36 2.69 -12.61
CA LYS A 56 11.86 2.72 -14.01
C LYS A 56 10.33 2.90 -14.10
N GLY A 57 9.67 3.23 -12.98
CA GLY A 57 8.21 3.38 -12.93
C GLY A 57 7.40 2.08 -13.11
N VAL A 58 8.01 0.92 -12.87
CA VAL A 58 7.29 -0.38 -12.91
C VAL A 58 6.26 -0.46 -11.78
N LEU A 59 6.71 -0.27 -10.53
CA LEU A 59 5.84 -0.30 -9.35
C LEU A 59 4.75 0.78 -9.43
N ARG A 60 5.10 2.01 -9.83
CA ARG A 60 4.12 3.09 -10.08
C ARG A 60 2.99 2.64 -11.00
N ARG A 61 3.30 2.05 -12.17
CA ARG A 61 2.28 1.58 -13.12
C ARG A 61 1.41 0.48 -12.56
N MET A 62 1.99 -0.43 -11.76
CA MET A 62 1.23 -1.49 -11.08
C MET A 62 0.28 -0.91 -10.04
N VAL A 63 0.76 0.02 -9.20
CA VAL A 63 -0.04 0.73 -8.20
C VAL A 63 -1.19 1.48 -8.89
N HIS A 64 -0.89 2.32 -9.87
CA HIS A 64 -1.92 3.10 -10.59
C HIS A 64 -2.96 2.20 -11.26
N SER A 65 -2.52 1.15 -11.97
CA SER A 65 -3.46 0.21 -12.60
C SER A 65 -4.35 -0.52 -11.57
N ARG A 66 -3.85 -0.74 -10.34
CA ARG A 66 -4.66 -1.34 -9.29
C ARG A 66 -5.65 -0.35 -8.72
N LEU A 67 -5.22 0.87 -8.42
CA LEU A 67 -6.04 1.96 -7.89
C LEU A 67 -7.20 2.31 -8.83
N GLU A 68 -6.96 2.40 -10.14
CA GLU A 68 -8.00 2.67 -11.17
C GLU A 68 -9.17 1.67 -11.11
N LYS A 69 -8.91 0.43 -10.66
CA LYS A 69 -9.89 -0.66 -10.63
C LYS A 69 -10.50 -0.88 -9.24
N ASN A 70 -10.00 -0.17 -8.22
CA ASN A 70 -10.42 -0.40 -6.85
C ASN A 70 -11.63 0.47 -6.51
N SER A 71 -12.75 -0.16 -6.17
CA SER A 71 -14.02 0.50 -5.88
C SER A 71 -14.01 1.36 -4.62
N HIS A 72 -13.00 1.26 -3.76
CA HIS A 72 -12.85 2.05 -2.55
C HIS A 72 -12.08 3.36 -2.78
N VAL A 73 -11.44 3.53 -3.94
CA VAL A 73 -10.67 4.72 -4.28
C VAL A 73 -11.60 5.80 -4.84
N VAL A 74 -11.47 7.03 -4.33
CA VAL A 74 -12.16 8.23 -4.82
C VAL A 74 -11.31 8.96 -5.84
N ASP A 75 -10.04 9.17 -5.50
CA ASP A 75 -9.07 9.90 -6.32
C ASP A 75 -7.65 9.45 -5.96
N PHE A 76 -6.73 9.58 -6.91
CA PHE A 76 -5.31 9.32 -6.67
C PHE A 76 -4.43 10.11 -7.63
N GLY A 77 -3.21 10.41 -7.20
CA GLY A 77 -2.26 11.17 -8.00
C GLY A 77 -0.84 10.98 -7.49
N LEU A 78 0.12 11.42 -8.30
CA LEU A 78 1.49 11.53 -7.82
C LEU A 78 1.57 12.55 -6.69
N ASP A 79 2.45 12.30 -5.72
CA ASP A 79 2.76 13.28 -4.69
C ASP A 79 3.18 14.62 -5.34
N THR A 80 2.59 15.71 -4.89
CA THR A 80 2.95 17.08 -5.31
C THR A 80 4.08 17.67 -4.46
N GLY A 81 4.46 16.99 -3.38
CA GLY A 81 5.55 17.30 -2.49
C GLY A 81 6.91 16.67 -2.89
N PRO A 82 7.83 16.51 -1.92
CA PRO A 82 9.20 16.09 -2.18
C PRO A 82 9.35 14.71 -2.82
N SER A 83 8.40 13.79 -2.59
CA SER A 83 8.47 12.44 -3.16
C SER A 83 8.19 12.50 -4.66
N GLY A 84 7.38 13.45 -5.10
CA GLY A 84 7.04 13.66 -6.50
C GLY A 84 6.47 12.36 -7.10
N TRP A 85 7.02 11.97 -8.25
CA TRP A 85 6.63 10.73 -8.90
C TRP A 85 7.11 9.43 -8.20
N GLY A 86 7.78 9.53 -7.05
CA GLY A 86 8.19 8.37 -6.24
C GLY A 86 7.11 7.84 -5.30
N ALA A 87 6.01 8.59 -5.13
CA ALA A 87 4.87 8.18 -4.31
C ALA A 87 3.56 8.54 -4.99
N THR A 88 2.51 7.82 -4.61
CA THR A 88 1.12 8.08 -5.02
C THR A 88 0.28 8.37 -3.80
N THR A 89 -0.33 9.55 -3.75
CA THR A 89 -1.33 9.91 -2.73
C THR A 89 -2.70 9.40 -3.18
N VAL A 90 -3.46 8.81 -2.27
CA VAL A 90 -4.75 8.17 -2.55
C VAL A 90 -5.78 8.63 -1.53
N ARG A 91 -6.97 9.01 -2.03
CA ARG A 91 -8.14 9.29 -1.21
C ARG A 91 -9.15 8.15 -1.33
N LEU A 92 -9.56 7.62 -0.19
CA LEU A 92 -10.50 6.51 -0.08
C LEU A 92 -11.92 7.01 0.25
N LYS A 93 -12.91 6.17 -0.02
CA LYS A 93 -14.31 6.42 0.35
C LYS A 93 -14.45 6.36 1.87
N LYS A 94 -15.03 7.41 2.44
CA LYS A 94 -15.49 7.41 3.82
C LYS A 94 -16.83 6.64 3.92
N PRO A 95 -17.11 5.98 5.05
CA PRO A 95 -18.39 5.33 5.30
C PRO A 95 -19.56 6.32 5.33
#